data_AF-A0A507R828-F1
#
_entry.id   AF-A0A507R828-F1
#
_cell.length_a   1.000
_cell.length_b   1.000
_cell.length_c   1.000
_cell.angle_alpha   90.00
_cell.angle_beta   90.00
_cell.angle_gamma   90.00
#
_symmetry.space_group_name_H-M   'P 1'
#
loop_
_entity.id
_entity.type
_entity.pdbx_description
1 polymer ?
#
loop_
_entity_poly.entity_id
_entity_poly.type
_entity_poly.pdbx_seq_one_letter_code
_entity_poly.pdbx_strand_id
1 'polypeptide(L)'
;MAPGVPLLELLQLYYEDYSSGADIILSDVYPVAIGATWSAVYDTVCNTTYGCCGCDDCKGEFEDISSCLDLFAQYQGWIGGGPKTYLGVPQAFGNESFWSRYPTAAEEVTMNILSINHNAKGIVMWDYPTSAELGNMTSALARVLASRDVTRFLLGAPTVVLEVTSGQQRIDAAGWRVGNRTLVSILYLDYSALSSRVAVALPFRGARSIEKTLWGSNGWQVSQGQLVKNGMDALESNLVIVEWPSPLPD
;
A
#
# COMPACT_ATOMS: atom_id res chain seq x y z
N MET A 1 -28.24 13.87 7.08
CA MET A 1 -26.77 14.01 7.08
C MET A 1 -26.33 14.11 5.64
N ALA A 2 -25.51 15.11 5.30
CA ALA A 2 -24.90 15.16 3.98
C ALA A 2 -23.90 13.99 3.88
N PRO A 3 -23.83 13.27 2.75
CA PRO A 3 -22.80 12.25 2.53
C PRO A 3 -21.45 12.96 2.51
N GLY A 4 -20.68 12.77 3.58
CA GLY A 4 -19.29 13.20 3.68
C GLY A 4 -18.38 12.03 3.36
N VAL A 5 -17.20 12.33 2.82
CA VAL A 5 -16.11 11.36 2.66
C VAL A 5 -15.15 11.62 3.83
N PRO A 6 -15.22 10.84 4.93
CA PRO A 6 -14.38 11.04 6.09
C PRO A 6 -12.93 10.65 5.79
N LEU A 7 -12.03 11.42 6.36
CA LEU A 7 -10.60 11.23 6.36
C LEU A 7 -10.20 10.80 7.77
N LEU A 8 -9.52 9.65 7.90
CA LEU A 8 -9.29 8.98 9.17
C LEU A 8 -7.82 8.58 9.33
N GLU A 9 -7.29 8.72 10.54
CA GLU A 9 -5.92 8.34 10.91
C GLU A 9 -5.87 6.94 11.58
N LEU A 10 -4.68 6.48 11.97
CA LEU A 10 -4.42 5.12 12.48
C LEU A 10 -5.18 4.82 13.80
N LEU A 11 -5.22 5.74 14.77
CA LEU A 11 -5.96 5.58 16.02
C LEU A 11 -7.33 6.27 15.96
N GLN A 12 -8.34 5.60 15.39
CA GLN A 12 -9.70 6.17 15.35
C GLN A 12 -10.63 5.63 16.44
N LEU A 13 -10.61 6.27 17.61
CA LEU A 13 -11.54 6.02 18.73
C LEU A 13 -13.02 6.21 18.34
N TYR A 14 -13.29 6.92 17.25
CA TYR A 14 -14.63 7.28 16.77
C TYR A 14 -14.93 6.75 15.36
N TYR A 15 -14.30 5.64 14.94
CA TYR A 15 -14.45 5.11 13.58
C TYR A 15 -15.92 4.94 13.17
N GLU A 16 -16.77 4.39 14.06
CA GLU A 16 -18.20 4.21 13.82
C GLU A 16 -18.90 5.54 13.49
N ASP A 17 -18.69 6.57 14.30
CA ASP A 17 -19.32 7.88 14.11
C ASP A 17 -18.96 8.50 12.77
N TYR A 18 -17.67 8.52 12.44
CA TYR A 18 -17.18 9.11 11.19
C TYR A 18 -17.54 8.28 9.94
N SER A 19 -17.63 6.95 10.06
CA SER A 19 -17.93 6.06 8.94
C SER A 19 -19.43 5.85 8.69
N SER A 20 -20.29 6.12 9.68
CA SER A 20 -21.72 5.78 9.68
C SER A 20 -22.50 6.28 8.44
N GLY A 21 -22.15 7.46 7.93
CA GLY A 21 -22.78 8.09 6.76
C GLY A 21 -21.99 8.02 5.46
N ALA A 22 -20.86 7.32 5.44
CA ALA A 22 -19.91 7.37 4.33
C ALA A 22 -19.87 6.07 3.54
N ASP A 23 -19.84 6.15 2.21
CA ASP A 23 -19.61 4.97 1.35
C ASP A 23 -18.11 4.71 1.10
N ILE A 24 -17.32 5.78 1.24
CA ILE A 24 -15.88 5.81 0.97
C ILE A 24 -15.18 6.39 2.19
N ILE A 25 -14.13 5.72 2.66
CA ILE A 25 -13.28 6.16 3.77
C ILE A 25 -11.87 6.43 3.22
N LEU A 26 -11.27 7.55 3.62
CA LEU A 26 -9.93 7.95 3.20
C LEU A 26 -8.96 7.74 4.35
N SER A 27 -7.81 7.13 4.09
CA SER A 27 -6.74 6.97 5.08
C SER A 27 -5.83 8.19 5.11
N ASP A 28 -5.64 8.76 6.28
CA ASP A 28 -4.79 9.91 6.59
C ASP A 28 -3.57 9.43 7.35
N VAL A 29 -2.54 9.01 6.62
CA VAL A 29 -1.32 8.46 7.22
C VAL A 29 -0.12 8.91 6.40
N TYR A 30 0.70 9.78 6.99
CA TYR A 30 1.83 10.42 6.33
C TYR A 30 3.14 10.15 7.10
N PRO A 31 3.74 8.95 6.96
CA PRO A 31 4.85 8.53 7.81
C PRO A 31 6.20 9.09 7.37
N VAL A 32 6.29 9.73 6.19
CA VAL A 32 7.58 10.07 5.58
C VAL A 32 8.15 11.34 6.20
N ALA A 33 9.31 11.21 6.84
CA ALA A 33 10.09 12.33 7.38
C ALA A 33 9.41 13.12 8.53
N ILE A 34 8.55 12.42 9.29
CA ILE A 34 8.04 12.87 10.58
C ILE A 34 8.99 12.51 11.72
N GLY A 35 8.91 13.25 12.82
CA GLY A 35 9.52 12.87 14.10
C GLY A 35 8.51 12.16 14.99
N ALA A 36 8.27 10.86 14.81
CA ALA A 36 7.17 10.14 15.49
C ALA A 36 7.22 10.17 17.04
N THR A 37 8.38 10.45 17.65
CA THR A 37 8.55 10.50 19.12
C THR A 37 8.74 11.92 19.66
N TRP A 38 8.95 12.92 18.80
CA TRP A 38 9.18 14.30 19.21
C TRP A 38 8.63 15.28 18.16
N SER A 39 7.74 16.16 18.60
CA SER A 39 7.16 17.21 17.78
C SER A 39 8.09 18.42 17.72
N ALA A 40 8.68 18.67 16.55
CA ALA A 40 9.44 19.90 16.32
C ALA A 40 8.54 21.16 16.32
N VAL A 41 7.25 21.01 16.05
CA VAL A 41 6.27 22.12 16.02
C VAL A 41 5.97 22.62 17.43
N TYR A 42 5.76 21.69 18.36
CA TYR A 42 5.35 22.00 19.74
C TYR A 42 6.50 21.89 20.75
N ASP A 43 7.69 21.49 20.31
CA ASP A 43 8.86 21.23 21.14
C ASP A 43 8.54 20.32 22.33
N THR A 44 7.90 19.19 22.03
CA THR A 44 7.43 18.25 23.05
C THR A 44 7.49 16.80 22.57
N VAL A 45 7.64 15.89 23.52
CA VAL A 45 7.56 14.44 23.28
C VAL A 45 6.16 14.07 22.82
N CYS A 46 6.08 13.20 21.81
CA CYS A 46 4.84 12.55 21.41
C CYS A 46 4.73 11.19 22.05
N ASN A 47 3.65 10.98 22.80
CA ASN A 47 3.27 9.70 23.40
C ASN A 47 1.74 9.69 23.62
N THR A 48 1.23 8.67 24.30
CA THR A 48 -0.22 8.52 24.56
C THR A 48 -0.83 9.63 25.43
N THR A 49 -0.03 10.53 26.00
CA THR A 49 -0.47 11.61 26.91
C THR A 49 -0.15 13.02 26.40
N TYR A 50 0.97 13.18 25.67
CA TYR A 50 1.51 14.49 25.27
C TYR A 50 1.83 14.53 23.78
N GLY A 51 1.72 15.73 23.21
CA GLY A 51 2.20 16.05 21.88
C GLY A 51 1.25 15.68 20.74
N CYS A 52 1.60 16.16 19.55
CA CYS A 52 1.06 15.75 18.26
C CYS A 52 2.23 15.77 17.27
N CYS A 53 2.44 14.65 16.57
CA CYS A 53 3.57 14.45 15.67
C CYS A 53 3.17 14.33 14.19
N GLY A 54 1.95 14.78 13.87
CA GLY A 54 1.41 14.78 12.50
C GLY A 54 0.76 13.47 12.06
N CYS A 55 0.83 12.42 12.87
CA CYS A 55 0.02 11.21 12.71
C CYS A 55 -0.20 10.55 14.07
N ASP A 56 -1.45 10.17 14.34
CA ASP A 56 -1.83 9.50 15.58
C ASP A 56 -1.29 8.06 15.66
N ASP A 57 -0.48 7.76 16.69
CA ASP A 57 0.13 6.44 16.97
C ASP A 57 1.04 5.87 15.85
N CYS A 58 1.46 6.71 14.91
CA CYS A 58 2.44 6.33 13.88
C CYS A 58 3.83 6.06 14.47
N LYS A 59 4.58 5.16 13.82
CA LYS A 59 6.01 4.93 14.07
C LYS A 59 6.92 5.76 13.16
N GLY A 60 6.37 6.34 12.09
CA GLY A 60 7.15 6.97 11.02
C GLY A 60 7.69 5.94 10.04
N GLU A 61 6.95 4.85 9.83
CA GLU A 61 7.30 3.74 8.95
C GLU A 61 6.20 3.50 7.91
N PHE A 62 6.53 2.90 6.76
CA PHE A 62 5.52 2.63 5.73
C PHE A 62 4.39 1.74 6.23
N GLU A 63 4.68 0.84 7.15
CA GLU A 63 3.74 -0.07 7.80
C GLU A 63 2.62 0.66 8.57
N ASP A 64 2.79 1.95 8.89
CA ASP A 64 1.70 2.75 9.46
C ASP A 64 0.51 2.83 8.49
N ILE A 65 0.78 2.88 7.17
CA ILE A 65 -0.26 2.94 6.11
C ILE A 65 -1.04 1.64 6.06
N SER A 66 -0.33 0.50 6.01
CA SER A 66 -0.96 -0.81 5.95
C SER A 66 -1.76 -1.10 7.23
N SER A 67 -1.17 -0.79 8.38
CA SER A 67 -1.82 -0.97 9.69
C SER A 67 -3.12 -0.18 9.79
N CYS A 68 -3.14 1.05 9.30
CA CYS A 68 -4.34 1.91 9.29
C CYS A 68 -5.47 1.32 8.44
N LEU A 69 -5.18 0.94 7.20
CA LEU A 69 -6.18 0.36 6.31
C LEU A 69 -6.71 -0.98 6.83
N ASP A 70 -5.83 -1.82 7.39
CA ASP A 70 -6.23 -3.10 7.99
C ASP A 70 -7.08 -2.89 9.25
N LEU A 71 -6.76 -1.89 10.09
CA LEU A 71 -7.56 -1.52 11.25
C LEU A 71 -8.94 -1.01 10.85
N PHE A 72 -9.06 -0.21 9.77
CA PHE A 72 -10.37 0.22 9.27
C PHE A 72 -11.23 -0.96 8.84
N ALA A 73 -10.64 -1.92 8.11
CA ALA A 73 -11.34 -3.14 7.73
C ALA A 73 -11.81 -3.94 8.96
N GLN A 74 -10.96 -4.01 9.99
CA GLN A 74 -11.28 -4.66 11.25
C GLN A 74 -12.41 -3.95 12.01
N TYR A 75 -12.32 -2.64 12.20
CA TYR A 75 -13.33 -1.82 12.87
C TYR A 75 -14.68 -1.91 12.16
N GLN A 76 -14.68 -1.83 10.83
CA GLN A 76 -15.89 -1.98 10.02
C GLN A 76 -16.54 -3.36 10.22
N GLY A 77 -15.72 -4.41 10.36
CA GLY A 77 -16.19 -5.76 10.70
C GLY A 77 -16.80 -5.85 12.10
N TRP A 78 -16.22 -5.18 13.10
CA TRP A 78 -16.71 -5.20 14.48
C TRP A 78 -18.05 -4.51 14.67
N ILE A 79 -18.28 -3.38 13.99
CA ILE A 79 -19.55 -2.64 14.07
C ILE A 79 -20.67 -3.30 13.23
N GLY A 80 -20.37 -4.40 12.53
CA GLY A 80 -21.36 -5.20 11.80
C GLY A 80 -21.96 -4.53 10.56
N GLY A 81 -21.39 -3.42 10.10
CA GLY A 81 -21.77 -2.78 8.85
C GLY A 81 -21.24 -3.53 7.62
N GLY A 82 -21.82 -3.27 6.45
CA GLY A 82 -21.30 -3.79 5.18
C GLY A 82 -19.89 -3.25 4.86
N PRO A 83 -19.14 -3.91 3.97
CA PRO A 83 -17.80 -3.46 3.60
C PRO A 83 -17.84 -2.06 2.99
N LYS A 84 -16.91 -1.20 3.41
CA LYS A 84 -16.70 0.15 2.87
C LYS A 84 -15.59 0.13 1.82
N THR A 85 -15.63 1.13 0.93
CA THR A 85 -14.54 1.34 -0.02
C THR A 85 -13.47 2.22 0.63
N TYR A 86 -12.22 1.79 0.60
CA TYR A 86 -11.10 2.59 1.09
C TYR A 86 -10.39 3.31 -0.07
N LEU A 87 -10.01 4.56 0.14
CA LEU A 87 -9.03 5.25 -0.71
C LEU A 87 -7.78 5.55 0.11
N GLY A 88 -6.62 5.26 -0.47
CA GLY A 88 -5.35 5.71 0.10
C GLY A 88 -5.20 7.21 -0.15
N VAL A 89 -4.74 7.94 0.86
CA VAL A 89 -4.28 9.33 0.70
C VAL A 89 -2.79 9.39 1.06
N PRO A 90 -1.88 9.07 0.12
CA PRO A 90 -0.45 9.18 0.36
C PRO A 90 0.00 10.63 0.58
N GLN A 91 1.09 10.79 1.33
CA GLN A 91 1.76 12.07 1.51
C GLN A 91 2.30 12.53 0.16
N ALA A 92 1.89 13.71 -0.31
CA ALA A 92 2.44 14.34 -1.52
C ALA A 92 3.07 15.72 -1.23
N PHE A 93 3.33 16.00 0.05
CA PHE A 93 3.75 17.30 0.56
C PHE A 93 4.90 17.16 1.55
N GLY A 94 5.43 18.30 2.00
CA GLY A 94 6.51 18.35 2.98
C GLY A 94 7.13 19.74 3.09
N ASN A 95 8.17 19.86 3.93
CA ASN A 95 8.71 21.15 4.38
C ASN A 95 7.65 22.01 5.08
N GLU A 96 6.73 21.38 5.80
CA GLU A 96 5.65 22.04 6.51
C GLU A 96 5.32 21.32 7.81
N SER A 97 4.81 22.07 8.78
CA SER A 97 4.32 21.56 10.07
C SER A 97 5.22 20.45 10.65
N PHE A 98 4.78 19.19 10.57
CA PHE A 98 5.45 18.02 11.14
C PHE A 98 6.42 17.29 10.19
N TRP A 99 6.38 17.59 8.89
CA TRP A 99 7.11 16.88 7.83
C TRP A 99 8.32 17.69 7.36
N SER A 100 9.51 17.19 7.70
CA SER A 100 10.77 17.89 7.45
C SER A 100 11.20 17.97 5.99
N ARG A 101 10.59 17.17 5.10
CA ARG A 101 10.84 17.16 3.65
C ARG A 101 9.68 16.55 2.88
N TYR A 102 9.68 16.75 1.57
CA TYR A 102 8.84 16.01 0.63
C TYR A 102 9.27 14.54 0.57
N PRO A 103 8.35 13.63 0.20
CA PRO A 103 8.72 12.28 -0.16
C PRO A 103 9.57 12.28 -1.44
N THR A 104 10.39 11.26 -1.59
CA THR A 104 11.07 10.92 -2.83
C THR A 104 10.13 10.16 -3.75
N ALA A 105 10.46 10.07 -5.04
CA ALA A 105 9.68 9.30 -6.01
C ALA A 105 9.52 7.82 -5.64
N ALA A 106 10.51 7.21 -4.97
CA ALA A 106 10.42 5.81 -4.55
C ALA A 106 9.50 5.62 -3.34
N GLU A 107 9.54 6.55 -2.38
CA GLU A 107 8.63 6.57 -1.22
C GLU A 107 7.19 6.78 -1.69
N GLU A 108 6.97 7.70 -2.62
CA GLU A 108 5.66 7.97 -3.24
C GLU A 108 5.05 6.69 -3.84
N VAL A 109 5.80 6.00 -4.70
CA VAL A 109 5.36 4.73 -5.31
C VAL A 109 5.07 3.67 -4.25
N THR A 110 5.91 3.59 -3.22
CA THR A 110 5.75 2.64 -2.11
C THR A 110 4.45 2.89 -1.36
N MET A 111 4.17 4.12 -0.94
CA MET A 111 2.93 4.48 -0.23
C MET A 111 1.67 4.17 -1.06
N ASN A 112 1.72 4.50 -2.36
CA ASN A 112 0.63 4.25 -3.31
C ASN A 112 0.31 2.75 -3.45
N ILE A 113 1.33 1.93 -3.75
CA ILE A 113 1.14 0.50 -3.98
C ILE A 113 0.81 -0.21 -2.67
N LEU A 114 1.39 0.21 -1.54
CA LEU A 114 1.10 -0.38 -0.23
C LEU A 114 -0.37 -0.17 0.12
N SER A 115 -0.92 1.02 -0.12
CA SER A 115 -2.35 1.28 0.06
C SER A 115 -3.21 0.29 -0.75
N ILE A 116 -2.83 0.00 -2.00
CA ILE A 116 -3.55 -0.93 -2.88
C ILE A 116 -3.42 -2.39 -2.40
N ASN A 117 -2.23 -2.79 -1.94
CA ASN A 117 -2.00 -4.11 -1.34
C ASN A 117 -2.89 -4.32 -0.10
N HIS A 118 -3.19 -3.25 0.62
CA HIS A 118 -4.14 -3.22 1.74
C HIS A 118 -5.55 -2.78 1.33
N ASN A 119 -5.93 -3.14 0.10
CA ASN A 119 -7.29 -3.10 -0.43
C ASN A 119 -7.89 -1.70 -0.64
N ALA A 120 -7.09 -0.63 -0.67
CA ALA A 120 -7.53 0.64 -1.21
C ALA A 120 -7.92 0.48 -2.70
N LYS A 121 -9.08 1.02 -3.08
CA LYS A 121 -9.64 0.94 -4.44
C LYS A 121 -9.38 2.16 -5.29
N GLY A 122 -8.78 3.17 -4.70
CA GLY A 122 -8.25 4.31 -5.41
C GLY A 122 -7.27 5.07 -4.53
N ILE A 123 -6.61 6.02 -5.15
CA ILE A 123 -5.62 6.87 -4.53
C ILE A 123 -5.99 8.31 -4.84
N VAL A 124 -5.98 9.15 -3.81
CA VAL A 124 -6.14 10.60 -3.94
C VAL A 124 -4.97 11.22 -3.21
N MET A 125 -4.11 11.95 -3.90
CA MET A 125 -3.01 12.65 -3.24
C MET A 125 -3.57 13.73 -2.33
N TRP A 126 -2.96 13.91 -1.16
CA TRP A 126 -3.35 14.98 -0.23
C TRP A 126 -3.27 16.36 -0.89
N ASP A 127 -2.16 16.60 -1.60
CA ASP A 127 -1.90 17.89 -2.22
C ASP A 127 -1.63 17.75 -3.73
N TYR A 128 -2.23 18.63 -4.52
CA TYR A 128 -1.98 18.78 -5.95
C TYR A 128 -2.25 20.24 -6.37
N PRO A 129 -1.31 20.90 -7.07
CA PRO A 129 -0.05 20.38 -7.58
C PRO A 129 1.04 20.22 -6.51
N THR A 130 1.85 19.17 -6.62
CA THR A 130 3.07 18.93 -5.83
C THR A 130 4.34 19.30 -6.64
N SER A 131 5.50 18.76 -6.31
CA SER A 131 6.74 18.90 -7.09
C SER A 131 6.61 18.24 -8.48
N ALA A 132 7.40 18.73 -9.45
CA ALA A 132 7.40 18.16 -10.80
C ALA A 132 7.87 16.69 -10.83
N GLU A 133 8.80 16.31 -9.94
CA GLU A 133 9.28 14.93 -9.84
C GLU A 133 8.16 13.99 -9.37
N LEU A 134 7.49 14.35 -8.27
CA LEU A 134 6.37 13.57 -7.73
C LEU A 134 5.21 13.53 -8.73
N GLY A 135 4.83 14.67 -9.31
CA GLY A 135 3.78 14.73 -10.32
C GLY A 135 4.05 13.82 -11.53
N ASN A 136 5.31 13.77 -12.01
CA ASN A 136 5.70 12.89 -13.10
C ASN A 136 5.66 11.41 -12.72
N MET A 137 6.17 11.06 -11.53
CA MET A 137 6.18 9.69 -11.04
C MET A 137 4.76 9.17 -10.79
N THR A 138 3.94 9.92 -10.07
CA THR A 138 2.54 9.58 -9.79
C THR A 138 1.73 9.49 -11.08
N SER A 139 1.98 10.37 -12.06
CA SER A 139 1.35 10.27 -13.39
C SER A 139 1.74 8.99 -14.15
N ALA A 140 3.00 8.57 -14.04
CA ALA A 140 3.47 7.33 -14.67
C ALA A 140 2.83 6.11 -14.01
N LEU A 141 2.83 6.06 -12.68
CA LEU A 141 2.19 5.00 -11.91
C LEU A 141 0.68 4.93 -12.17
N ALA A 142 -0.01 6.08 -12.19
CA ALA A 142 -1.44 6.16 -12.47
C ALA A 142 -1.81 5.58 -13.84
N ARG A 143 -0.99 5.79 -14.88
CA ARG A 143 -1.21 5.17 -16.20
C ARG A 143 -1.14 3.64 -16.15
N VAL A 144 -0.27 3.08 -15.33
CA VAL A 144 -0.17 1.63 -15.14
C VAL A 144 -1.37 1.12 -14.35
N LEU A 145 -1.66 1.72 -13.20
CA LEU A 145 -2.72 1.29 -12.29
C LEU A 145 -4.13 1.44 -12.89
N ALA A 146 -4.37 2.52 -13.64
CA ALA A 146 -5.63 2.78 -14.33
C ALA A 146 -5.76 2.03 -15.68
N SER A 147 -4.72 1.31 -16.11
CA SER A 147 -4.80 0.51 -17.33
C SER A 147 -5.86 -0.59 -17.20
N ARG A 148 -6.45 -0.99 -18.32
CA ARG A 148 -7.42 -2.10 -18.35
C ARG A 148 -6.81 -3.42 -17.88
N ASP A 149 -5.51 -3.60 -18.13
CA ASP A 149 -4.75 -4.78 -17.70
C ASP A 149 -4.68 -4.88 -16.18
N VAL A 150 -4.63 -3.76 -15.44
CA VAL A 150 -4.54 -3.75 -13.97
C VAL A 150 -5.93 -3.65 -13.32
N THR A 151 -6.76 -2.71 -13.76
CA THR A 151 -8.09 -2.45 -13.16
C THR A 151 -9.00 -3.67 -13.18
N ARG A 152 -8.92 -4.52 -14.22
CA ARG A 152 -9.66 -5.79 -14.28
C ARG A 152 -9.35 -6.70 -13.09
N PHE A 153 -8.11 -6.75 -12.60
CA PHE A 153 -7.75 -7.56 -11.45
C PHE A 153 -8.16 -6.90 -10.15
N LEU A 154 -7.80 -5.62 -9.95
CA LEU A 154 -8.06 -4.89 -8.70
C LEU A 154 -9.56 -4.77 -8.35
N LEU A 155 -10.41 -4.70 -9.38
CA LEU A 155 -11.88 -4.61 -9.23
C LEU A 155 -12.58 -5.95 -9.47
N GLY A 156 -11.95 -6.90 -10.16
CA GLY A 156 -12.56 -8.17 -10.56
C GLY A 156 -12.25 -9.34 -9.63
N ALA A 157 -11.39 -9.15 -8.62
CA ALA A 157 -11.02 -10.17 -7.66
C ALA A 157 -10.78 -9.56 -6.26
N PRO A 158 -11.00 -10.33 -5.18
CA PRO A 158 -10.58 -9.91 -3.85
C PRO A 158 -9.05 -9.83 -3.77
N THR A 159 -8.56 -8.92 -2.92
CA THR A 159 -7.15 -8.85 -2.56
C THR A 159 -6.79 -10.03 -1.67
N VAL A 160 -5.70 -10.73 -2.00
CA VAL A 160 -5.15 -11.84 -1.20
C VAL A 160 -3.76 -11.47 -0.76
N VAL A 161 -3.52 -11.43 0.55
CA VAL A 161 -2.17 -11.28 1.13
C VAL A 161 -1.35 -12.52 0.77
N LEU A 162 -0.12 -12.30 0.27
CA LEU A 162 0.78 -13.36 -0.13
C LEU A 162 1.87 -13.57 0.92
N GLU A 163 2.13 -14.82 1.27
CA GLU A 163 3.14 -15.18 2.25
C GLU A 163 4.56 -14.97 1.67
N VAL A 164 5.39 -14.19 2.36
CA VAL A 164 6.82 -14.06 2.07
C VAL A 164 7.56 -15.18 2.81
N THR A 165 7.93 -16.22 2.07
CA THR A 165 8.56 -17.44 2.62
C THR A 165 10.08 -17.35 2.76
N SER A 166 10.72 -16.41 2.06
CA SER A 166 12.13 -16.08 2.24
C SER A 166 12.38 -14.61 1.90
N GLY A 167 13.34 -13.99 2.57
CA GLY A 167 13.59 -12.56 2.50
C GLY A 167 13.62 -11.97 3.92
N GLN A 168 14.26 -10.81 4.08
CA GLN A 168 14.27 -10.09 5.35
C GLN A 168 12.88 -9.62 5.77
N GLN A 169 12.78 -9.09 7.00
CA GLN A 169 11.60 -8.37 7.49
C GLN A 169 11.30 -7.18 6.56
N ARG A 170 10.02 -6.78 6.46
CA ARG A 170 9.52 -5.63 5.67
C ARG A 170 9.34 -5.82 4.15
N ILE A 171 8.93 -7.01 3.73
CA ILE A 171 8.40 -7.24 2.38
C ILE A 171 6.88 -7.39 2.48
N ASP A 172 6.15 -6.60 1.69
CA ASP A 172 4.70 -6.69 1.56
C ASP A 172 4.31 -7.23 0.18
N ALA A 173 3.33 -8.12 0.12
CA ALA A 173 2.92 -8.74 -1.13
C ALA A 173 1.43 -9.07 -1.17
N ALA A 174 0.80 -8.77 -2.30
CA ALA A 174 -0.62 -9.01 -2.53
C ALA A 174 -0.89 -9.55 -3.93
N GLY A 175 -1.97 -10.30 -4.08
CA GLY A 175 -2.37 -10.93 -5.33
C GLY A 175 -3.86 -10.81 -5.63
N TRP A 176 -4.19 -10.73 -6.93
CA TRP A 176 -5.57 -10.68 -7.44
C TRP A 176 -5.71 -11.64 -8.61
N ARG A 177 -6.50 -12.70 -8.45
CA ARG A 177 -6.67 -13.74 -9.47
C ARG A 177 -7.96 -13.56 -10.26
N VAL A 178 -7.84 -13.48 -11.58
CA VAL A 178 -8.96 -13.52 -12.52
C VAL A 178 -8.72 -14.61 -13.56
N GLY A 179 -9.51 -15.68 -13.51
CA GLY A 179 -9.35 -16.85 -14.38
C GLY A 179 -8.00 -17.54 -14.20
N ASN A 180 -7.23 -17.63 -15.29
CA ASN A 180 -5.90 -18.24 -15.34
C ASN A 180 -4.76 -17.21 -15.20
N ARG A 181 -5.05 -15.99 -14.75
CA ARG A 181 -4.03 -14.95 -14.54
C ARG A 181 -4.13 -14.37 -13.14
N THR A 182 -2.99 -13.98 -12.59
CA THR A 182 -2.92 -13.29 -11.30
C THR A 182 -2.03 -12.07 -11.43
N LEU A 183 -2.57 -10.91 -11.07
CA LEU A 183 -1.77 -9.73 -10.80
C LEU A 183 -1.11 -9.94 -9.43
N VAL A 184 0.20 -9.76 -9.35
CA VAL A 184 0.96 -9.84 -8.10
C VAL A 184 1.72 -8.54 -7.90
N SER A 185 1.56 -7.95 -6.74
CA SER A 185 2.29 -6.77 -6.26
C SER A 185 3.26 -7.21 -5.17
N ILE A 186 4.49 -6.72 -5.23
CA ILE A 186 5.55 -7.01 -4.25
C ILE A 186 6.28 -5.70 -3.95
N LEU A 187 6.39 -5.39 -2.67
CA LEU A 187 7.06 -4.21 -2.14
C LEU A 187 8.14 -4.62 -1.14
N TYR A 188 9.27 -3.95 -1.19
CA TYR A 188 10.27 -3.99 -0.13
C TYR A 188 10.35 -2.60 0.51
N LEU A 189 10.08 -2.51 1.80
CA LEU A 189 9.82 -1.25 2.49
C LEU A 189 11.07 -0.65 3.17
N ASP A 190 12.25 -1.22 2.91
CA ASP A 190 13.51 -0.77 3.51
C ASP A 190 14.28 0.19 2.59
N TYR A 191 14.99 1.13 3.20
CA TYR A 191 15.88 2.08 2.52
C TYR A 191 17.23 1.47 2.15
N SER A 192 17.53 0.25 2.61
CA SER A 192 18.75 -0.47 2.30
C SER A 192 18.49 -1.63 1.34
N ALA A 193 19.35 -1.80 0.33
CA ALA A 193 19.21 -2.90 -0.62
C ALA A 193 19.38 -4.26 0.07
N LEU A 194 18.56 -5.22 -0.36
CA LEU A 194 18.60 -6.61 0.08
C LEU A 194 19.48 -7.42 -0.89
N SER A 195 20.43 -8.19 -0.36
CA SER A 195 21.26 -9.10 -1.17
C SER A 195 20.78 -10.55 -1.16
N SER A 196 19.96 -10.93 -0.18
CA SER A 196 19.45 -12.29 -0.05
C SER A 196 18.34 -12.60 -1.04
N ARG A 197 18.10 -13.89 -1.28
CA ARG A 197 16.98 -14.37 -2.09
C ARG A 197 15.64 -14.09 -1.42
N VAL A 198 14.72 -13.53 -2.18
CA VAL A 198 13.32 -13.32 -1.81
C VAL A 198 12.44 -14.37 -2.48
N ALA A 199 11.45 -14.86 -1.75
CA ALA A 199 10.46 -15.81 -2.25
C ALA A 199 9.07 -15.50 -1.70
N VAL A 200 8.13 -15.21 -2.60
CA VAL A 200 6.72 -14.96 -2.31
C VAL A 200 5.92 -16.19 -2.76
N ALA A 201 5.22 -16.82 -1.82
CA ALA A 201 4.38 -17.97 -2.12
C ALA A 201 3.18 -17.55 -2.98
N LEU A 202 2.90 -18.33 -4.01
CA LEU A 202 1.69 -18.16 -4.80
C LEU A 202 0.63 -19.14 -4.29
N PRO A 203 -0.58 -18.68 -3.93
CA PRO A 203 -1.56 -19.48 -3.19
C PRO A 203 -2.22 -20.58 -4.05
N PHE A 204 -1.90 -20.64 -5.34
CA PHE A 204 -2.43 -21.64 -6.25
C PHE A 204 -1.30 -22.55 -6.75
N ARG A 205 -1.63 -23.78 -7.12
CA ARG A 205 -0.66 -24.71 -7.70
C ARG A 205 -0.52 -24.49 -9.21
N GLY A 206 0.69 -24.67 -9.71
CA GLY A 206 0.96 -24.74 -11.15
C GLY A 206 1.28 -23.42 -11.85
N ALA A 207 1.64 -22.35 -11.11
CA ALA A 207 2.13 -21.11 -11.73
C ALA A 207 3.20 -21.43 -12.77
N ARG A 208 3.07 -20.86 -13.97
CA ARG A 208 3.92 -21.22 -15.11
C ARG A 208 5.08 -20.25 -15.27
N SER A 209 4.74 -18.99 -15.46
CA SER A 209 5.68 -17.94 -15.83
C SER A 209 5.10 -16.58 -15.53
N ILE A 210 5.97 -15.58 -15.47
CA ILE A 210 5.58 -14.18 -15.53
C ILE A 210 5.25 -13.87 -16.99
N GLU A 211 3.99 -13.52 -17.26
CA GLU A 211 3.52 -13.09 -18.58
C GLU A 211 4.04 -11.68 -18.89
N LYS A 212 3.99 -10.79 -17.90
CA LYS A 212 4.29 -9.37 -18.08
C LYS A 212 4.75 -8.72 -16.78
N THR A 213 5.79 -7.90 -16.84
CA THR A 213 6.13 -6.93 -15.79
C THR A 213 5.51 -5.59 -16.16
N LEU A 214 4.63 -5.09 -15.31
CA LEU A 214 3.89 -3.84 -15.51
C LEU A 214 4.60 -2.65 -14.84
N TRP A 215 5.26 -2.91 -13.73
CA TRP A 215 6.02 -1.93 -12.95
C TRP A 215 7.19 -2.63 -12.25
N GLY A 216 8.27 -1.89 -12.01
CA GLY A 216 9.42 -2.37 -11.25
C GLY A 216 10.56 -2.91 -12.11
N SER A 217 11.52 -3.53 -11.42
CA SER A 217 12.73 -4.07 -12.03
C SER A 217 12.53 -5.53 -12.47
N ASN A 218 13.36 -5.97 -13.41
CA ASN A 218 13.34 -7.35 -13.86
C ASN A 218 14.00 -8.28 -12.83
N GLY A 219 13.88 -9.59 -13.04
CA GLY A 219 14.61 -10.60 -12.26
C GLY A 219 13.72 -11.52 -11.41
N TRP A 220 12.44 -11.18 -11.25
CA TRP A 220 11.44 -12.11 -10.72
C TRP A 220 11.25 -13.31 -11.66
N GLN A 221 11.12 -14.50 -11.09
CA GLN A 221 10.87 -15.73 -11.83
C GLN A 221 9.89 -16.62 -11.06
N VAL A 222 9.14 -17.45 -11.77
CA VAL A 222 8.32 -18.48 -11.14
C VAL A 222 9.18 -19.72 -10.89
N SER A 223 9.26 -20.17 -9.64
CA SER A 223 9.98 -21.38 -9.27
C SER A 223 9.24 -22.10 -8.14
N GLN A 224 8.92 -23.38 -8.35
CA GLN A 224 8.31 -24.25 -7.33
C GLN A 224 7.02 -23.67 -6.69
N GLY A 225 6.20 -22.95 -7.46
CA GLY A 225 4.97 -22.34 -6.95
C GLY A 225 5.19 -21.02 -6.20
N GLN A 226 6.37 -20.41 -6.34
CA GLN A 226 6.71 -19.12 -5.74
C GLN A 226 7.18 -18.14 -6.81
N LEU A 227 7.04 -16.85 -6.55
CA LEU A 227 7.82 -15.81 -7.22
C LEU A 227 9.12 -15.63 -6.46
N VAL A 228 10.24 -15.71 -7.16
CA VAL A 228 11.57 -15.64 -6.56
C VAL A 228 12.44 -14.61 -7.26
N LYS A 229 13.25 -13.90 -6.51
CA LYS A 229 14.25 -12.95 -7.01
C LYS A 229 15.48 -12.96 -6.10
N ASN A 230 16.67 -12.74 -6.69
CA ASN A 230 17.90 -12.59 -5.93
C ASN A 230 18.15 -11.12 -5.65
N GLY A 231 18.00 -10.72 -4.39
CA GLY A 231 18.11 -9.34 -3.95
C GLY A 231 16.96 -8.43 -4.41
N MET A 232 16.88 -7.27 -3.77
CA MET A 232 15.93 -6.20 -4.09
C MET A 232 16.62 -4.86 -3.81
N ASP A 233 16.41 -3.88 -4.69
CA ASP A 233 16.88 -2.52 -4.44
C ASP A 233 16.08 -1.86 -3.29
N ALA A 234 16.63 -0.81 -2.67
CA ALA A 234 15.92 -0.05 -1.65
C ALA A 234 14.57 0.48 -2.19
N LEU A 235 13.50 0.33 -1.40
CA LEU A 235 12.14 0.73 -1.76
C LEU A 235 11.64 0.14 -3.09
N GLU A 236 12.13 -1.04 -3.47
CA GLU A 236 11.77 -1.64 -4.74
C GLU A 236 10.30 -2.10 -4.73
N SER A 237 9.59 -1.72 -5.77
CA SER A 237 8.20 -2.11 -6.02
C SER A 237 8.08 -2.82 -7.36
N ASN A 238 7.30 -3.90 -7.40
CA ASN A 238 7.06 -4.68 -8.61
C ASN A 238 5.59 -5.01 -8.75
N LEU A 239 5.10 -4.91 -9.99
CA LEU A 239 3.76 -5.33 -10.37
C LEU A 239 3.88 -6.25 -11.58
N VAL A 240 3.49 -7.51 -11.42
CA VAL A 240 3.66 -8.54 -12.45
C VAL A 240 2.36 -9.30 -12.70
N ILE A 241 2.17 -9.79 -13.91
CA ILE A 241 1.10 -10.74 -14.26
C ILE A 241 1.73 -12.13 -14.34
N VAL A 242 1.20 -13.07 -13.56
CA VAL A 242 1.58 -14.48 -13.57
C VAL A 242 0.51 -15.29 -14.26
N GLU A 243 0.94 -16.15 -15.19
CA GLU A 243 0.06 -17.09 -15.90
C GLU A 243 -0.05 -18.42 -15.15
N TRP A 244 -1.26 -18.96 -15.17
CA TRP A 244 -1.61 -20.26 -14.62
C TRP A 244 -2.12 -21.19 -15.72
N PRO A 245 -2.11 -22.51 -15.49
CA PRO A 245 -2.84 -23.45 -16.32
C PRO A 245 -4.31 -23.02 -16.36
N SER A 246 -4.97 -23.25 -17.49
CA SER A 246 -6.44 -23.17 -17.60
C SER A 246 -7.08 -23.88 -16.40
N PRO A 247 -8.24 -23.42 -15.90
CA PRO A 247 -8.82 -23.93 -14.67
C PRO A 247 -8.83 -25.46 -14.66
N LEU A 248 -8.39 -26.06 -13.54
CA LEU A 248 -8.71 -27.45 -13.29
C LEU A 248 -10.24 -27.55 -13.33
N PRO A 249 -10.81 -28.53 -14.05
CA PRO A 249 -12.25 -28.74 -14.03
C PRO A 249 -12.71 -28.91 -12.57
N ASP A 250 -13.84 -28.29 -12.26
CA ASP A 250 -14.53 -28.37 -10.97
C ASP A 250 -14.68 -29.82 -10.47
#